data_AF-A0A7X6A8W4-F1
#
_entry.id   AF-A0A7X6A8W4-F1
#
_cell.length_a   1.000
_cell.length_b   1.000
_cell.length_c   1.000
_cell.angle_alpha   90.00
_cell.angle_beta   90.00
_cell.angle_gamma   90.00
#
_symmetry.space_group_name_H-M   'P 1'
#
loop_
_entity.id
_entity.type
_entity.pdbx_description
1 polymer ?
#
loop_
_entity_poly.entity_id
_entity_poly.type
_entity_poly.pdbx_seq_one_letter_code
_entity_poly.pdbx_strand_id
1 'polypeptide(L)'
;METPPEKGPERPTLSGTQFIGLGIEMVVPVVLLMYAGYRLDAWLGSKPWLVLLGTFLGIAVSFYGMFKRVGIIGNRRGEKR
;
A
#
# COMPACT_ATOMS: atom_id res chain seq x y z
N MET A 1 -33.58 -31.82 27.73
CA MET A 1 -32.22 -31.23 27.89
C MET A 1 -31.78 -30.81 26.51
N GLU A 2 -32.07 -29.57 26.13
CA GLU A 2 -31.59 -29.03 24.84
C GLU A 2 -30.12 -28.66 25.01
N THR A 3 -29.27 -29.26 24.17
CA THR A 3 -27.85 -28.97 24.15
C THR A 3 -27.63 -27.50 23.74
N PRO A 4 -26.74 -26.74 24.41
CA PRO A 4 -26.44 -25.37 24.04
C PRO A 4 -25.99 -25.28 22.57
N PRO A 5 -26.40 -24.23 21.83
CA PRO A 5 -26.01 -24.07 20.43
C PRO A 5 -24.49 -23.94 20.32
N GLU A 6 -23.88 -24.88 19.60
CA GLU A 6 -22.44 -24.88 19.33
C GLU A 6 -22.09 -23.61 18.54
N LYS A 7 -21.28 -22.73 19.13
CA LYS A 7 -20.78 -21.53 18.44
C LYS A 7 -19.97 -21.98 17.23
N GLY A 8 -20.55 -21.85 16.05
CA GLY A 8 -19.88 -22.11 14.77
C GLY A 8 -18.61 -21.26 14.63
N PRO A 9 -17.66 -21.70 13.77
CA PRO A 9 -16.32 -21.12 13.69
C PRO A 9 -16.40 -19.61 13.48
N GLU A 10 -15.72 -18.85 14.34
CA GLU A 10 -15.64 -17.39 14.23
C GLU A 10 -15.10 -17.04 12.84
N ARG A 11 -15.99 -16.57 11.96
CA ARG A 11 -15.60 -16.10 10.63
C ARG A 11 -14.60 -14.96 10.86
N PRO A 12 -13.46 -14.93 10.14
CA PRO A 12 -12.50 -13.83 10.28
C PRO A 12 -13.24 -12.53 10.01
N THR A 13 -13.54 -11.78 11.06
CA THR A 13 -14.16 -10.48 10.94
C THR A 13 -13.07 -9.58 10.38
N LEU A 14 -13.15 -9.28 9.08
CA LEU A 14 -12.27 -8.34 8.40
C LEU A 14 -12.28 -7.03 9.20
N SER A 15 -11.22 -6.83 9.98
CA SER A 15 -11.14 -5.75 10.96
C SER A 15 -10.86 -4.45 10.21
N GLY A 16 -11.57 -3.37 10.52
CA GLY A 16 -11.40 -2.06 9.88
C GLY A 16 -9.94 -1.59 9.83
N THR A 17 -9.15 -2.00 10.82
CA THR A 17 -7.70 -1.75 10.92
C THR A 17 -6.90 -2.34 9.76
N GLN A 18 -7.32 -3.48 9.19
CA GLN A 18 -6.65 -4.10 8.05
C GLN A 18 -6.80 -3.26 6.77
N PHE A 19 -7.98 -2.64 6.57
CA PHE A 19 -8.21 -1.74 5.44
C PHE A 19 -7.40 -0.45 5.56
N ILE A 20 -7.29 0.10 6.77
CA ILE A 20 -6.45 1.28 7.05
C ILE A 20 -4.99 0.97 6.73
N GLY A 21 -4.49 -0.19 7.18
CA GLY A 21 -3.11 -0.62 6.89
C GLY A 21 -2.82 -0.70 5.38
N LEU A 22 -3.76 -1.24 4.60
CA LEU A 22 -3.63 -1.34 3.14
C LEU A 22 -3.65 0.03 2.46
N GLY A 23 -4.55 0.93 2.89
CA GLY A 23 -4.63 2.29 2.39
C GLY A 23 -3.35 3.09 2.66
N ILE A 24 -2.81 3.01 3.88
CA ILE A 24 -1.55 3.69 4.23
C ILE A 24 -0.39 3.14 3.39
N GLU A 25 -0.33 1.84 3.18
CA GLU A 25 0.74 1.24 2.38
C GLU A 25 0.76 1.74 0.93
N MET A 26 -0.40 2.08 0.37
CA MET A 26 -0.52 2.68 -0.96
C MET A 26 -0.19 4.17 -0.97
N VAL A 27 -0.63 4.92 0.04
CA VAL A 27 -0.48 6.39 0.06
C VAL A 27 0.95 6.82 0.39
N VAL A 28 1.61 6.13 1.32
CA VAL A 28 2.98 6.48 1.76
C VAL A 28 4.00 6.59 0.61
N PRO A 29 4.16 5.59 -0.28
CA PRO A 29 5.11 5.69 -1.39
C PRO A 29 4.77 6.79 -2.39
N VAL A 30 3.48 7.05 -2.66
CA VAL A 30 3.04 8.15 -3.54
C VAL A 30 3.47 9.50 -2.95
N VAL A 31 3.17 9.73 -1.67
CA VAL A 31 3.50 10.99 -0.98
C VAL A 31 5.01 11.18 -0.90
N LEU A 32 5.77 10.12 -0.60
CA LEU A 32 7.23 10.19 -0.53
C LEU A 32 7.85 10.54 -1.90
N LEU A 33 7.42 9.90 -2.99
CA LEU A 33 7.93 10.18 -4.33
C LEU A 33 7.49 11.54 -4.84
N MET A 34 6.26 11.97 -4.55
CA MET A 34 5.77 13.30 -4.88
C MET A 34 6.58 14.38 -4.15
N TYR A 35 6.82 14.22 -2.85
CA TYR A 35 7.62 15.16 -2.06
C TYR A 35 9.08 15.20 -2.52
N ALA A 36 9.67 14.05 -2.83
CA ALA A 36 11.01 13.98 -3.40
C ALA A 36 11.09 14.69 -4.76
N GLY A 37 10.11 14.47 -5.64
CA GLY A 37 9.99 15.16 -6.92
C GLY A 37 9.86 16.68 -6.77
N TYR A 38 9.08 17.15 -5.79
CA TYR A 38 8.91 18.57 -5.49
C TYR A 38 10.23 19.22 -5.07
N ARG A 39 10.97 18.57 -4.18
CA ARG A 39 12.25 19.06 -3.71
C ARG A 39 13.31 19.06 -4.82
N LEU A 40 13.24 18.10 -5.74
CA LEU A 40 14.14 18.00 -6.89
C LEU A 40 13.83 19.07 -7.95
N ASP A 41 12.54 19.30 -8.28
CA ASP A 41 12.11 20.40 -9.16
C ASP A 41 12.53 21.77 -8.60
N ALA A 42 12.37 21.96 -7.28
CA ALA A 42 12.79 23.19 -6.61
C ALA A 42 14.31 23.41 -6.66
N TRP A 43 15.10 22.33 -6.63
CA TRP A 43 16.56 22.42 -6.71
C TRP A 43 17.06 22.67 -8.15
N LEU A 44 16.36 22.15 -9.16
CA LEU A 44 16.69 22.37 -10.57
C LEU A 44 16.08 23.65 -11.16
N GLY A 45 15.25 24.38 -10.41
CA GLY A 45 14.51 25.55 -10.93
C GLY A 45 13.57 25.20 -12.09
N SER A 46 13.21 23.93 -12.21
CA SER A 46 12.43 23.40 -13.32
C SER A 46 10.93 23.55 -13.03
N LYS A 47 10.13 23.78 -14.07
CA LYS A 47 8.65 23.68 -14.02
C LYS A 47 8.29 22.29 -13.45
N PRO A 48 7.12 22.09 -12.79
CA PRO A 48 6.81 20.93 -11.94
C PRO A 48 6.69 19.59 -12.68
N TRP A 49 7.75 19.19 -13.37
CA TRP A 49 7.85 18.05 -14.26
C TRP A 49 8.36 16.83 -13.50
N LEU A 50 9.31 16.98 -12.57
CA LEU A 50 9.76 15.89 -11.70
C LEU A 50 8.70 15.51 -10.67
N VAL A 51 7.86 16.45 -10.21
CA VAL A 51 6.67 16.15 -9.43
C VAL A 51 5.70 15.28 -10.23
N LEU A 52 5.46 15.61 -11.50
CA LEU A 52 4.54 14.87 -12.36
C LEU A 52 5.05 13.44 -12.61
N LEU A 53 6.34 13.31 -12.94
CA LEU A 53 7.03 12.03 -13.11
C LEU A 53 7.08 11.22 -11.81
N GLY A 54 7.41 11.86 -10.69
CA GLY A 54 7.45 11.23 -9.37
C GLY A 54 6.08 10.74 -8.91
N THR A 55 5.02 11.48 -9.22
CA THR A 55 3.63 11.07 -8.93
C THR A 55 3.23 9.87 -9.78
N PHE A 56 3.52 9.88 -11.09
CA PHE A 56 3.25 8.75 -11.97
C PHE A 56 4.01 7.49 -11.53
N LEU A 57 5.29 7.65 -11.16
CA LEU A 57 6.10 6.56 -10.61
C LEU A 57 5.56 6.08 -9.27
N GLY A 58 5.12 6.98 -8.38
CA GLY A 58 4.53 6.62 -7.10
C GLY A 58 3.25 5.79 -7.24
N ILE A 59 2.40 6.17 -8.19
CA ILE A 59 1.21 5.39 -8.54
C ILE A 59 1.64 4.02 -9.06
N ALA A 60 2.55 3.97 -10.05
CA ALA A 60 3.02 2.71 -10.62
C ALA A 60 3.65 1.77 -9.56
N VAL A 61 4.45 2.30 -8.64
CA VAL A 61 5.07 1.56 -7.53
C VAL A 61 4.01 1.02 -6.57
N SER A 62 2.98 1.80 -6.25
CA SER A 62 1.90 1.38 -5.35
C SER A 62 1.07 0.24 -5.97
N PHE A 63 0.71 0.38 -7.24
CA PHE A 63 0.04 -0.68 -8.00
C PHE A 63 0.92 -1.92 -8.14
N TYR A 64 2.22 -1.75 -8.43
CA TYR A 64 3.17 -2.86 -8.51
C TYR A 64 3.27 -3.62 -7.17
N GLY A 65 3.29 -2.89 -6.04
CA GLY A 65 3.23 -3.48 -4.71
C GLY A 65 1.95 -4.30 -4.49
N MET A 66 0.81 -3.78 -4.93
CA MET A 66 -0.47 -4.50 -4.87
C MET A 66 -0.46 -5.77 -5.73
N PHE A 67 -0.02 -5.69 -7.00
CA PHE A 67 0.07 -6.85 -7.89
C PHE A 67 1.05 -7.91 -7.38
N LYS A 68 2.16 -7.51 -6.77
CA LYS A 68 3.12 -8.41 -6.14
C LYS A 68 2.51 -9.13 -4.92
N ARG A 69 1.67 -8.44 -4.15
CA ARG A 69 0.92 -9.04 -3.02
C ARG A 69 -0.21 -9.97 -3.48
N VAL A 70 -0.84 -9.68 -4.62
CA VAL A 70 -1.95 -10.46 -5.19
C VAL A 70 -1.49 -11.72 -5.95
N GLY A 71 -0.18 -11.88 -6.23
CA GLY A 71 0.39 -13.18 -6.59
C GLY A 71 0.59 -13.47 -8.08
N ILE A 72 0.58 -12.45 -8.96
CA ILE A 72 0.97 -12.64 -10.37
C ILE A 72 2.50 -12.84 -10.51
N ILE A 73 3.29 -12.39 -9.53
CA ILE A 73 4.74 -12.63 -9.44
C ILE A 73 5.03 -13.24 -8.07
N GLY A 74 5.11 -14.56 -8.01
CA GLY A 74 5.44 -15.29 -6.80
C GLY A 74 6.81 -14.91 -6.24
N ASN A 75 6.83 -14.74 -4.92
CA ASN A 75 7.93 -15.01 -3.98
C ASN A 75 8.62 -13.81 -3.28
N ARG A 76 8.58 -13.92 -1.94
CA ARG A 76 9.36 -13.30 -0.85
C ARG A 76 9.29 -11.79 -0.60
N ARG A 77 8.59 -11.45 0.50
CA ARG A 77 9.19 -10.68 1.59
C ARG A 77 8.91 -11.42 2.90
N GLY A 78 9.88 -12.21 3.32
CA GLY A 78 9.92 -12.76 4.66
C GLY A 78 10.31 -11.72 5.70
N GLU A 79 10.03 -12.10 6.95
CA GLU A 79 10.80 -11.84 8.16
C GLU A 79 10.69 -10.44 8.84
N LYS A 80 9.98 -10.38 9.97
CA LYS A 80 10.55 -10.42 11.35
C LYS A 80 9.56 -9.82 12.36
N ARG A 81 8.87 -10.68 13.11
CA ARG A 81 8.95 -10.81 14.59
C ARG A 81 7.95 -11.85 15.08
#